data_AF-A0A967YKR9-F1
#
_entry.id   AF-A0A967YKR9-F1
#
_cell.length_a   1.000
_cell.length_b   1.000
_cell.length_c   1.000
_cell.angle_alpha   90.00
_cell.angle_beta   90.00
_cell.angle_gamma   90.00
#
_symmetry.space_group_name_H-M   'P 1'
#
loop_
_entity.id
_entity.type
_entity.pdbx_description
1 polymer ?
#
loop_
_entity_poly.entity_id
_entity_poly.type
_entity_poly.pdbx_seq_one_letter_code
_entity_poly.pdbx_strand_id
1 'polypeptide(L)'
;MVNRQIDEVKRERADLIKTSESSDVEKVRQLLELRGIGSNSAWLYVMEFFGWREFRNRREVGALAGLVPTPHQSGDEAWERGISKA
;
A
#
# COMPACT_ATOMS: atom_id res chain seq x y z
N MET A 1 -26.75 13.07 -3.93
CA MET A 1 -26.20 13.45 -2.60
C MET A 1 -24.84 12.79 -2.36
N VAL A 2 -24.72 11.46 -2.44
CA VAL A 2 -23.47 10.70 -2.17
C VAL A 2 -22.28 11.10 -3.06
N ASN A 3 -22.47 11.24 -4.38
CA ASN A 3 -21.36 11.62 -5.28
C ASN A 3 -20.71 12.96 -4.91
N ARG A 4 -21.51 13.92 -4.43
CA ARG A 4 -21.00 15.22 -3.99
C ARG A 4 -20.07 15.08 -2.79
N GLN A 5 -20.44 14.25 -1.81
CA GLN A 5 -19.62 13.99 -0.63
C GLN A 5 -18.31 13.27 -1.01
N ILE A 6 -18.37 12.32 -1.96
CA ILE A 6 -17.17 11.66 -2.49
C ILE A 6 -16.22 12.68 -3.14
N ASP A 7 -16.76 13.59 -3.94
CA ASP A 7 -15.95 14.59 -4.64
C ASP A 7 -15.39 15.67 -3.70
N GLU A 8 -16.07 15.98 -2.60
CA GLU A 8 -15.54 16.82 -1.53
C GLU A 8 -14.34 16.14 -0.86
N VAL A 9 -14.44 14.87 -0.46
CA VAL A 9 -13.32 14.12 0.14
C VAL A 9 -12.14 14.00 -0.81
N LYS A 10 -12.40 13.76 -2.11
CA LYS A 10 -11.32 13.69 -3.12
C LYS A 10 -10.56 15.01 -3.24
N ARG A 11 -11.27 16.15 -3.18
CA ARG A 11 -10.65 17.47 -3.24
C ARG A 11 -9.79 17.74 -2.00
N GLU A 12 -10.34 17.48 -0.82
CA GLU A 12 -9.61 17.63 0.43
C GLU A 12 -8.31 16.81 0.44
N ARG A 13 -8.37 15.54 0.01
CA ARG A 13 -7.17 14.69 -0.13
C ARG A 13 -6.18 15.24 -1.14
N ALA A 14 -6.65 15.75 -2.29
CA ALA A 14 -5.78 16.33 -3.30
C ALA A 14 -5.07 17.59 -2.79
N ASP A 15 -5.74 18.38 -1.95
CA ASP A 15 -5.15 19.56 -1.33
C ASP A 15 -4.12 19.16 -0.27
N LEU A 16 -4.43 18.19 0.60
CA LEU A 16 -3.49 17.65 1.58
C LEU A 16 -2.23 17.08 0.93
N ILE A 17 -2.36 16.35 -0.18
CA ILE A 17 -1.21 15.81 -0.93
C ILE A 17 -0.28 16.93 -1.40
N LYS A 18 -0.79 18.14 -1.68
CA LYS A 18 0.04 19.27 -2.11
C LYS A 18 0.63 20.06 -0.95
N THR A 19 -0.09 20.20 0.16
CA THR A 19 0.25 21.18 1.21
C THR A 19 0.81 20.56 2.49
N SER A 20 0.52 19.29 2.78
CA SER A 20 0.92 18.66 4.04
C SER A 20 2.39 18.23 4.03
N GLU A 21 3.12 18.52 5.11
CA GLU A 21 4.51 18.09 5.30
C GLU A 21 4.62 16.78 6.12
N SER A 22 3.50 16.11 6.38
CA SER A 22 3.52 14.86 7.16
C SER A 22 4.28 13.74 6.42
N SER A 23 4.97 12.89 7.18
CA SER A 23 5.71 11.74 6.64
C SER A 23 4.83 10.77 5.87
N ASP A 24 3.58 10.61 6.29
CA ASP A 24 2.63 9.73 5.61
C ASP A 24 2.19 10.31 4.27
N VAL A 25 1.91 11.61 4.20
CA VAL A 25 1.60 12.26 2.92
C VAL A 25 2.81 12.22 1.97
N GLU A 26 4.03 12.28 2.49
CA GLU A 26 5.23 12.08 1.67
C GLU A 26 5.29 10.67 1.06
N LYS A 27 4.98 9.62 1.83
CA LYS A 27 4.83 8.26 1.29
C LYS A 27 3.74 8.19 0.21
N VAL A 28 2.65 8.96 0.34
CA VAL A 28 1.59 9.04 -0.69
C VAL A 28 2.16 9.62 -1.99
N ARG A 29 2.98 10.68 -1.91
CA ARG A 29 3.64 11.26 -3.09
C ARG A 29 4.59 10.27 -3.76
N GLN A 30 5.39 9.56 -2.99
CA GLN A 30 6.29 8.53 -3.52
C GLN A 30 5.51 7.42 -4.25
N LEU A 31 4.38 6.97 -3.71
CA LEU A 31 3.55 5.96 -4.37
C LEU A 31 2.90 6.47 -5.67
N LEU A 32 2.60 7.77 -5.78
CA LEU A 32 2.05 8.38 -6.99
C LEU A 32 3.03 8.38 -8.17
N GLU A 33 4.33 8.26 -7.93
CA GLU A 33 5.34 8.14 -8.98
C GLU A 33 5.33 6.76 -9.65
N LEU A 34 4.68 5.76 -9.03
CA LEU A 34 4.60 4.40 -9.54
C LEU A 34 3.49 4.26 -10.60
N ARG A 35 3.86 3.69 -11.74
CA ARG A 35 2.92 3.33 -12.82
C ARG A 35 1.84 2.40 -12.28
N GLY A 36 0.57 2.79 -12.45
CA GLY A 36 -0.58 1.99 -12.03
C GLY A 36 -1.09 2.31 -10.61
N ILE A 37 -0.48 3.26 -9.91
CA ILE A 37 -0.98 3.77 -8.63
C ILE A 37 -1.55 5.18 -8.82
N GLY A 38 -2.77 5.41 -8.32
CA GLY A 38 -3.44 6.71 -8.37
C GLY A 38 -3.67 7.28 -6.97
N SER A 39 -4.16 8.50 -6.87
CA SER A 39 -4.31 9.22 -5.59
C SER A 39 -5.14 8.46 -4.56
N ASN A 40 -6.24 7.83 -4.96
CA ASN A 40 -7.09 7.07 -4.06
C ASN A 40 -6.38 5.82 -3.51
N SER A 41 -5.68 5.07 -4.37
CA SER A 41 -4.99 3.85 -3.94
C SER A 41 -3.73 4.17 -3.16
N ALA A 42 -2.92 5.16 -3.57
CA ALA A 42 -1.77 5.64 -2.82
C ALA A 42 -2.17 6.07 -1.40
N TRP A 43 -3.22 6.91 -1.28
CA TRP A 43 -3.75 7.33 0.00
C TRP A 43 -4.16 6.15 0.87
N LEU A 44 -4.93 5.22 0.31
CA LEU A 44 -5.40 4.03 1.02
C LEU A 44 -4.24 3.15 1.49
N TYR A 45 -3.25 2.87 0.63
CA TYR A 45 -2.10 2.05 1.01
C TYR A 45 -1.28 2.69 2.12
N VAL A 46 -1.10 4.01 2.13
CA VAL A 46 -0.38 4.63 3.26
C VAL A 46 -1.21 4.55 4.53
N MET A 47 -2.47 4.97 4.51
CA MET A 47 -3.27 5.01 5.74
C MET A 47 -3.53 3.61 6.32
N GLU A 48 -3.67 2.59 5.49
CA GLU A 48 -4.01 1.22 5.91
C GLU A 48 -2.80 0.30 6.08
N PHE A 49 -1.68 0.55 5.38
CA PHE A 49 -0.49 -0.33 5.43
C PHE A 49 0.72 0.44 5.96
N PHE A 50 1.21 1.43 5.21
CA PHE A 50 2.56 1.97 5.41
C PHE A 50 2.68 3.07 6.48
N GLY A 51 1.56 3.62 6.96
CA GLY A 51 1.51 4.70 7.94
C GLY A 51 1.77 4.21 9.37
N TRP A 52 1.24 3.04 9.72
CA TRP A 52 1.32 2.50 11.08
C TRP A 52 2.15 1.22 11.19
N ARG A 53 2.42 0.52 10.08
CA ARG A 53 3.17 -0.73 10.07
C ARG A 53 4.43 -0.61 9.21
N GLU A 54 5.56 -0.96 9.81
CA GLU A 54 6.80 -1.18 9.07
C GLU A 54 6.80 -2.58 8.46
N PHE A 55 7.18 -2.67 7.18
CA PHE A 55 7.37 -3.93 6.48
C PHE A 55 8.85 -4.11 6.15
N ARG A 56 9.40 -5.28 6.48
CA ARG A 56 10.80 -5.61 6.21
C ARG A 56 11.00 -6.20 4.83
N ASN A 57 9.94 -6.76 4.24
CA ASN A 57 9.99 -7.37 2.92
C ASN A 57 8.60 -7.40 2.25
N ARG A 58 8.59 -7.63 0.93
CA ARG A 58 7.36 -7.73 0.12
C ARG A 58 6.42 -8.88 0.53
N ARG A 59 6.90 -9.90 1.23
CA ARG A 59 6.06 -11.01 1.70
C ARG A 59 5.19 -10.61 2.87
N GLU A 60 5.71 -9.79 3.77
CA GLU A 60 4.91 -9.24 4.87
C GLU A 60 3.78 -8.35 4.33
N VAL A 61 4.04 -7.58 3.27
CA VAL A 61 3.02 -6.79 2.57
C VAL A 61 1.95 -7.71 1.96
N GLY A 62 2.38 -8.76 1.24
CA GLY A 62 1.48 -9.74 0.65
C GLY A 62 0.63 -10.46 1.71
N ALA A 63 1.26 -10.92 2.78
CA ALA A 63 0.58 -11.62 3.87
C ALA A 63 -0.50 -10.74 4.53
N LEU A 64 -0.23 -9.45 4.77
CA LEU A 64 -1.22 -8.52 5.29
C LEU A 64 -2.37 -8.28 4.30
N ALA A 65 -2.06 -8.24 3.01
CA ALA A 65 -3.07 -8.14 1.95
C ALA A 65 -3.87 -9.45 1.73
N GLY A 66 -3.68 -10.48 2.56
CA GLY A 66 -4.33 -11.78 2.42
C GLY A 66 -3.73 -12.67 1.33
N LEU A 67 -2.62 -12.26 0.72
CA LEU A 67 -1.82 -13.07 -0.19
C LEU A 67 -0.89 -13.98 0.62
N VAL A 68 -1.51 -14.90 1.37
CA VAL A 68 -0.79 -15.86 2.22
C VAL A 68 0.00 -16.83 1.33
N PRO A 69 1.32 -17.01 1.55
CA PRO A 69 2.03 -18.10 0.90
C PRO A 69 1.49 -19.44 1.41
N THR A 70 1.19 -20.38 0.52
CA THR A 70 0.89 -21.77 0.91
C THR A 70 2.03 -22.29 1.79
N PRO A 71 1.81 -22.69 3.05
CA PRO A 71 2.88 -23.20 3.89
C PRO A 71 3.38 -24.52 3.31
N HIS A 72 4.64 -24.58 2.88
CA HIS A 72 5.28 -25.85 2.58
C HIS A 72 5.90 -26.39 3.87
N GLN A 73 5.19 -27.28 4.57
CA GLN A 73 5.77 -28.09 5.64
C GLN A 73 6.37 -29.36 5.04
N SER A 74 7.64 -29.26 4.62
CA SER A 74 8.54 -30.41 4.51
C SER A 74 9.79 -30.04 5.30
N GLY A 75 10.25 -30.93 6.18
CA GLY A 75 11.24 -30.66 7.22
C GLY A 75 12.45 -29.77 6.85
N ASP A 76 12.86 -29.01 7.85
CA ASP A 76 14.17 -28.38 8.09
C ASP A 76 14.76 -27.32 7.16
N GLU A 77 14.17 -26.96 6.03
CA GLU A 77 14.72 -25.85 5.22
C GLU A 77 13.66 -24.85 4.72
N ALA A 78 13.62 -23.68 5.34
CA ALA A 78 12.81 -22.56 4.89
C ALA A 78 13.59 -21.70 3.89
N TRP A 79 13.52 -22.02 2.59
CA TRP A 79 14.02 -21.13 1.54
C TRP A 79 12.90 -20.44 0.76
N GLU A 80 13.06 -19.13 0.62
CA GLU A 80 12.28 -18.24 -0.23
C GLU A 80 12.41 -18.61 -1.74
N ARG A 81 11.62 -19.56 -2.27
CA ARG A 81 11.41 -19.60 -3.72
C ARG A 81 10.47 -18.48 -4.12
N GLY A 82 11.04 -17.43 -4.71
CA GLY A 82 10.30 -16.32 -5.31
C GLY A 82 9.23 -16.83 -6.28
N ILE A 83 8.24 -15.99 -6.55
CA ILE A 83 7.19 -16.23 -7.54
C ILE A 83 7.90 -16.44 -8.89
N SER A 84 8.16 -17.70 -9.24
CA SER A 84 8.62 -18.08 -10.57
C SER A 84 7.47 -17.78 -11.51
N LYS A 85 7.65 -16.73 -12.32
CA LYS A 85 6.79 -16.43 -13.45
C LYS A 85 7.44 -17.06 -14.68
N ALA A 86 6.77 -18.06 -15.22
CA ALA A 86 6.76 -18.32 -16.66
C ALA A 86 6.13 -17.13 -17.41
#